data_AF-A0A523I2K3-F1
#
_entry.id   AF-A0A523I2K3-F1
#
_cell.length_a   1.000
_cell.length_b   1.000
_cell.length_c   1.000
_cell.angle_alpha   90.00
_cell.angle_beta   90.00
_cell.angle_gamma   90.00
#
_symmetry.space_group_name_H-M   'P 1'
#
loop_
_entity.id
_entity.type
_entity.pdbx_description
1 polymer ?
#
loop_
_entity_poly.entity_id
_entity_poly.type
_entity_poly.pdbx_seq_one_letter_code
_entity_poly.pdbx_strand_id
1 'polypeptide(L)'
;MKKGAILFLFVALAFVMFSAPSFADSVDKATDAMQEGQGAMDKGKEMMDMKDAEVMEATVTCIQVDQGGTLTSLTEFEECTGTMVIVTADKSAAVVAPKSKSKAMKGGKQTVAGELAGHTRGYILASASALDDKGASQTVEGTIVCLLPNYEDGTVQPIVATSPCGEHGQHLHVVRTKSGQVYALHGTEDAIKQLEATSDRKNVSLEGKILGEQGAWVLYVN
;
A
#
# COMPACT_ATOMS: atom_id res chain seq x y z
N MET A 1 -16.41 -66.10 -33.14
CA MET A 1 -17.29 -66.71 -32.12
C MET A 1 -16.61 -66.63 -30.76
N LYS A 2 -17.37 -66.19 -29.75
CA LYS A 2 -17.29 -66.47 -28.31
C LYS A 2 -15.91 -66.52 -27.59
N LYS A 3 -15.80 -65.62 -26.61
CA LYS A 3 -15.48 -65.85 -25.17
C LYS A 3 -14.21 -66.65 -24.82
N GLY A 4 -13.19 -65.90 -24.40
CA GLY A 4 -12.54 -65.90 -23.08
C GLY A 4 -12.07 -67.21 -22.41
N ALA A 5 -10.85 -67.17 -21.86
CA ALA A 5 -10.52 -67.57 -20.49
C ALA A 5 -8.99 -67.57 -20.20
N ILE A 6 -8.62 -66.94 -19.05
CA ILE A 6 -7.73 -67.48 -17.98
C ILE A 6 -6.24 -67.64 -18.36
N LEU A 7 -5.29 -66.80 -17.88
CA LEU A 7 -4.71 -66.63 -16.53
C LEU A 7 -3.25 -67.09 -16.60
N PHE A 8 -2.26 -66.25 -16.29
CA PHE A 8 -1.06 -66.58 -15.49
C PHE A 8 -0.19 -65.32 -15.31
N LEU A 9 -0.36 -64.72 -14.13
CA LEU A 9 0.68 -64.24 -13.22
C LEU A 9 2.11 -64.15 -13.79
N PHE A 10 2.61 -62.93 -14.06
CA PHE A 10 4.02 -62.60 -13.78
C PHE A 10 4.12 -61.17 -13.26
N VAL A 11 4.58 -61.12 -12.01
CA VAL A 11 5.02 -59.95 -11.27
C VAL A 11 6.15 -59.28 -12.05
N ALA A 12 5.92 -58.04 -12.50
CA ALA A 12 7.00 -57.12 -12.82
C ALA A 12 6.76 -55.85 -12.01
N LEU A 13 7.27 -55.89 -10.78
CA LEU A 13 7.55 -54.75 -9.93
C LEU A 13 8.50 -53.82 -10.71
N ALA A 14 7.96 -52.86 -11.45
CA ALA A 14 8.70 -51.68 -11.86
C ALA A 14 8.21 -50.54 -10.98
N PHE A 15 8.80 -50.48 -9.79
CA PHE A 15 8.69 -49.39 -8.83
C PHE A 15 9.34 -48.16 -9.47
N VAL A 16 8.60 -47.45 -10.34
CA VAL A 16 8.98 -46.09 -10.70
C VAL A 16 8.57 -45.23 -9.52
N MET A 17 9.54 -44.99 -8.64
CA MET A 17 9.44 -44.03 -7.54
C MET A 17 9.16 -42.65 -8.13
N PHE A 18 7.87 -42.32 -8.29
CA PHE A 18 7.44 -40.94 -8.24
C PHE A 18 7.59 -40.50 -6.79
N SER A 19 8.73 -39.90 -6.47
CA SER A 19 8.88 -39.08 -5.27
C SER A 19 8.07 -37.80 -5.46
N ALA A 20 6.75 -37.92 -5.43
CA ALA A 20 5.91 -36.79 -5.11
C ALA A 20 6.19 -36.44 -3.64
N PRO A 21 6.40 -35.16 -3.28
CA PRO A 21 6.34 -34.79 -1.88
C PRO A 21 5.00 -35.29 -1.34
N SER A 22 5.04 -35.92 -0.16
CA SER A 22 3.82 -36.49 0.40
C SER A 22 2.78 -35.37 0.55
N PHE A 23 1.50 -35.71 0.36
CA PHE A 23 0.42 -34.73 0.51
C PHE A 23 0.47 -34.09 1.91
N ALA A 24 0.95 -34.82 2.91
CA ALA A 24 1.24 -34.33 4.26
C ALA A 24 2.35 -33.26 4.28
N ASP A 25 3.51 -33.50 3.66
CA ASP A 25 4.60 -32.50 3.58
C ASP A 25 4.16 -31.21 2.87
N SER A 26 3.21 -31.32 1.93
CA SER A 26 2.68 -30.17 1.19
C SER A 26 1.64 -29.38 2.02
N VAL A 27 0.85 -30.07 2.84
CA VAL A 27 -0.15 -29.46 3.74
C VAL A 27 0.53 -28.81 4.94
N ASP A 28 1.57 -29.43 5.51
CA ASP A 28 2.31 -28.88 6.64
C ASP A 28 3.04 -27.60 6.23
N LYS A 29 3.74 -27.60 5.08
CA LYS A 29 4.35 -26.37 4.53
C LYS A 29 3.34 -25.27 4.21
N ALA A 30 2.16 -25.64 3.73
CA ALA A 30 1.10 -24.66 3.47
C ALA A 30 0.57 -24.07 4.78
N THR A 31 0.43 -24.90 5.82
CA THR A 31 -0.05 -24.48 7.15
C THR A 31 0.98 -23.59 7.85
N ASP A 32 2.25 -23.96 7.80
CA ASP A 32 3.35 -23.17 8.35
C ASP A 32 3.47 -21.81 7.64
N ALA A 33 3.41 -21.79 6.30
CA ALA A 33 3.42 -20.54 5.52
C ALA A 33 2.19 -19.67 5.80
N MET A 34 1.03 -20.27 6.07
CA MET A 34 -0.18 -19.55 6.48
C MET A 34 -0.05 -18.97 7.89
N GLN A 35 0.53 -19.71 8.84
CA GLN A 35 0.77 -19.22 10.20
C GLN A 35 1.85 -18.13 10.23
N GLU A 36 2.94 -18.28 9.48
CA GLU A 36 3.96 -17.23 9.33
C GLU A 36 3.35 -15.99 8.66
N GLY A 37 2.52 -16.18 7.64
CA GLY A 37 1.77 -15.10 6.99
C GLY A 37 0.83 -14.38 7.96
N GLN A 38 0.09 -15.12 8.80
CA GLN A 38 -0.76 -14.56 9.85
C GLN A 38 0.05 -13.78 10.89
N GLY A 39 1.16 -14.33 11.39
CA GLY A 39 2.01 -13.64 12.35
C GLY A 39 2.67 -12.36 11.81
N ALA A 40 3.01 -12.31 10.52
CA ALA A 40 3.51 -11.11 9.86
C ALA A 40 2.41 -10.06 9.64
N MET A 41 1.20 -10.49 9.26
CA MET A 41 0.03 -9.61 9.14
C MET A 41 -0.33 -8.98 10.49
N ASP A 42 -0.33 -9.76 11.57
CA ASP A 42 -0.68 -9.27 12.91
C ASP A 42 0.33 -8.22 13.42
N LYS A 43 1.63 -8.38 13.12
CA LYS A 43 2.66 -7.38 13.46
C LYS A 43 2.57 -6.10 12.63
N GLY A 44 2.28 -6.21 11.33
CA GLY A 44 2.03 -5.05 10.47
C GLY A 44 0.80 -4.26 10.95
N LYS A 45 -0.24 -4.99 11.40
CA LYS A 45 -1.44 -4.41 12.02
C LYS A 45 -1.14 -3.70 13.33
N GLU A 46 -0.32 -4.31 14.19
CA GLU A 46 0.10 -3.72 15.47
C GLU A 46 0.97 -2.48 15.27
N MET A 47 1.91 -2.47 14.32
CA MET A 47 2.77 -1.32 14.03
C MET A 47 2.01 -0.10 13.49
N MET A 48 0.88 -0.33 12.81
CA MET A 48 0.13 0.72 12.11
C MET A 48 -1.20 1.09 12.81
N ASP A 49 -1.46 0.53 14.00
CA ASP A 49 -2.73 0.66 14.75
C ASP A 49 -3.96 0.42 13.86
N MET A 50 -3.94 -0.70 13.11
CA MET A 50 -4.93 -0.98 12.07
C MET A 50 -6.29 -1.37 12.67
N LYS A 51 -7.35 -0.72 12.20
CA LYS A 51 -8.74 -1.11 12.47
C LYS A 51 -9.23 -2.14 11.44
N ASP A 52 -10.33 -2.80 11.78
CA ASP A 52 -11.04 -3.69 10.86
C ASP A 52 -11.36 -3.01 9.53
N ALA A 53 -11.53 -3.82 8.48
CA ALA A 53 -11.83 -3.31 7.16
C ALA A 53 -13.14 -2.51 7.15
N GLU A 54 -13.06 -1.23 6.77
CA GLU A 54 -14.18 -0.33 6.62
C GLU A 54 -14.56 -0.20 5.14
N VAL A 55 -15.85 -0.01 4.88
CA VAL A 55 -16.39 0.35 3.57
C VAL A 55 -16.82 1.80 3.63
N MET A 56 -16.28 2.63 2.73
CA MET A 56 -16.45 4.09 2.76
C MET A 56 -16.82 4.61 1.38
N GLU A 57 -17.72 5.60 1.33
CA GLU A 57 -17.90 6.43 0.15
C GLU A 57 -16.80 7.50 0.13
N ALA A 58 -15.99 7.49 -0.94
CA ALA A 58 -14.87 8.41 -1.07
C ALA A 58 -14.68 8.86 -2.51
N THR A 59 -13.99 9.99 -2.68
CA THR A 59 -13.42 10.39 -3.96
C THR A 59 -11.98 9.90 -4.03
N VAL A 60 -11.68 9.07 -5.04
CA VAL A 60 -10.32 8.60 -5.29
C VAL A 60 -9.63 9.59 -6.23
N THR A 61 -8.47 10.06 -5.79
CA THR A 61 -7.66 11.06 -6.49
C THR A 61 -6.25 10.52 -6.68
N CYS A 62 -5.69 10.65 -7.87
CA CYS A 62 -4.30 10.35 -8.13
C CYS A 62 -3.44 11.61 -8.00
N ILE A 63 -2.41 11.53 -7.15
CA ILE A 63 -1.38 12.55 -7.00
C ILE A 63 -0.13 12.10 -7.75
N GLN A 64 0.17 12.71 -8.89
CA GLN A 64 1.29 12.31 -9.73
C GLN A 64 2.00 13.49 -10.39
N VAL A 65 3.21 13.24 -10.88
CA VAL A 65 4.01 14.24 -11.58
C VAL A 65 3.56 14.33 -13.04
N ASP A 66 3.26 15.55 -13.50
CA ASP A 66 2.92 15.83 -14.90
C ASP A 66 4.16 15.87 -15.81
N GLN A 67 3.93 16.08 -17.12
CA GLN A 67 5.01 16.20 -18.10
C GLN A 67 5.95 17.40 -17.84
N GLY A 68 5.47 18.43 -17.14
CA GLY A 68 6.25 19.60 -16.74
C GLY A 68 7.05 19.39 -15.45
N GLY A 69 6.96 18.21 -14.81
CA GLY A 69 7.63 17.94 -13.55
C GLY A 69 6.92 18.55 -12.34
N THR A 70 5.63 18.86 -12.41
CA THR A 70 4.84 19.43 -11.31
C THR A 70 3.89 18.37 -10.76
N LEU A 71 3.66 18.37 -9.44
CA LEU A 71 2.64 17.50 -8.84
C LEU A 71 1.25 18.01 -9.21
N THR A 72 0.40 17.10 -9.67
CA THR A 72 -0.98 17.36 -10.06
C THR A 72 -1.91 16.41 -9.35
N SER A 73 -3.17 16.81 -9.25
CA SER A 73 -4.25 16.07 -8.63
C SER A 73 -5.28 15.73 -9.70
N LEU A 74 -5.54 14.44 -9.87
CA LEU A 74 -6.42 13.93 -10.94
C LEU A 74 -7.53 13.11 -10.33
N THR A 75 -8.77 13.56 -10.53
CA THR A 75 -9.99 12.81 -10.19
C THR A 75 -10.49 11.96 -11.36
N GLU A 76 -9.86 12.05 -12.52
CA GLU A 76 -10.13 11.21 -13.69
C GLU A 76 -8.81 10.60 -14.16
N PHE A 77 -8.69 9.28 -14.04
CA PHE A 77 -7.50 8.53 -14.46
C PHE A 77 -7.82 7.04 -14.66
N GLU A 78 -7.05 6.40 -15.55
CA GLU A 78 -7.11 4.96 -15.79
C GLU A 78 -6.08 4.18 -14.97
N GLU A 79 -4.89 4.73 -14.81
CA GLU A 79 -3.80 4.22 -13.97
C GLU A 79 -3.16 5.38 -13.21
N CYS A 80 -2.87 5.17 -11.92
CA CYS A 80 -2.15 6.14 -11.11
C CYS A 80 -0.68 5.74 -10.97
N THR A 81 0.23 6.62 -11.37
CA THR A 81 1.68 6.35 -11.32
C THR A 81 2.37 6.91 -10.07
N GLY A 82 1.69 7.80 -9.34
CA GLY A 82 2.19 8.43 -8.11
C GLY A 82 1.59 7.82 -6.85
N THR A 83 0.78 8.60 -6.13
CA THR A 83 0.10 8.18 -4.91
C THR A 83 -1.40 8.35 -5.07
N MET A 84 -2.17 7.28 -4.85
CA MET A 84 -3.62 7.40 -4.72
C MET A 84 -4.01 7.89 -3.33
N VAL A 85 -4.93 8.83 -3.28
CA VAL A 85 -5.51 9.37 -2.06
C VAL A 85 -7.01 9.21 -2.13
N ILE A 86 -7.61 8.81 -1.02
CA ILE A 86 -9.06 8.87 -0.83
C ILE A 86 -9.42 10.06 0.05
N VAL A 87 -10.52 10.71 -0.28
CA VAL A 87 -11.12 11.77 0.52
C VAL A 87 -12.58 11.41 0.78
N THR A 88 -12.94 11.25 2.05
CA THR A 88 -14.32 11.12 2.52
C THR A 88 -14.85 12.49 2.95
N ALA A 89 -16.06 12.54 3.52
CA ALA A 89 -16.62 13.78 4.06
C ALA A 89 -15.86 14.36 5.27
N ASP A 90 -15.03 13.56 5.95
CA ASP A 90 -14.41 13.93 7.24
C ASP A 90 -12.92 13.61 7.34
N LYS A 91 -12.35 12.83 6.42
CA LYS A 91 -10.95 12.41 6.47
C LYS A 91 -10.36 12.13 5.10
N SER A 92 -9.04 12.14 5.02
CA SER A 92 -8.28 11.70 3.86
C SER A 92 -7.25 10.66 4.26
N ALA A 93 -6.96 9.73 3.35
CA ALA A 93 -5.99 8.66 3.56
C ALA A 93 -5.22 8.33 2.28
N ALA A 94 -3.92 8.04 2.42
CA ALA A 94 -3.14 7.48 1.32
C ALA A 94 -3.49 6.00 1.13
N VAL A 95 -3.64 5.55 -0.11
CA VAL A 95 -3.98 4.16 -0.40
C VAL A 95 -2.72 3.32 -0.57
N VAL A 96 -2.63 2.24 0.20
CA VAL A 96 -1.60 1.20 0.07
C VAL A 96 -2.27 -0.10 -0.37
N ALA A 97 -2.03 -0.52 -1.62
CA ALA A 97 -2.71 -1.67 -2.21
C ALA A 97 -1.78 -2.42 -3.19
N PRO A 98 -1.95 -3.75 -3.36
CA PRO A 98 -1.25 -4.52 -4.39
C PRO A 98 -1.64 -4.09 -5.80
N LYS A 99 -0.81 -4.44 -6.79
CA LYS A 99 -0.88 -3.88 -8.16
C LYS A 99 -2.15 -4.20 -8.87
N SER A 100 -2.67 -5.39 -8.60
CA SER A 100 -3.96 -5.84 -9.10
C SER A 100 -5.11 -4.96 -8.57
N LYS A 101 -5.07 -4.59 -7.28
CA LYS A 101 -6.10 -3.76 -6.64
C LYS A 101 -5.93 -2.29 -7.01
N SER A 102 -4.71 -1.76 -7.05
CA SER A 102 -4.46 -0.37 -7.44
C SER A 102 -4.87 -0.08 -8.89
N LYS A 103 -4.62 -1.01 -9.82
CA LYS A 103 -5.10 -0.91 -11.22
C LYS A 103 -6.62 -0.98 -11.36
N ALA A 104 -7.31 -1.59 -10.41
CA ALA A 104 -8.77 -1.69 -10.43
C ALA A 104 -9.45 -0.41 -9.92
N MET A 105 -8.76 0.40 -9.12
CA MET A 105 -9.28 1.69 -8.66
C MET A 105 -9.25 2.71 -9.80
N LYS A 106 -10.34 3.45 -9.95
CA LYS A 106 -10.47 4.54 -10.92
C LYS A 106 -10.58 5.88 -10.21
N GLY A 107 -10.35 6.97 -10.93
CA GLY A 107 -10.59 8.30 -10.37
C GLY A 107 -12.07 8.57 -10.11
N GLY A 108 -12.35 9.38 -9.10
CA GLY A 108 -13.68 9.89 -8.81
C GLY A 108 -14.40 9.18 -7.67
N LYS A 109 -15.68 9.52 -7.49
CA LYS A 109 -16.53 9.02 -6.41
C LYS A 109 -16.79 7.53 -6.57
N GLN A 110 -16.48 6.75 -5.54
CA GLN A 110 -16.80 5.32 -5.47
C GLN A 110 -16.78 4.81 -4.03
N THR A 111 -17.37 3.64 -3.85
CA THR A 111 -17.22 2.85 -2.63
C THR A 111 -15.85 2.19 -2.58
N VAL A 112 -15.07 2.47 -1.54
CA VAL A 112 -13.76 1.87 -1.29
C VAL A 112 -13.80 1.01 -0.03
N ALA A 113 -13.06 -0.10 -0.04
CA ALA A 113 -12.95 -1.00 1.10
C ALA A 113 -11.48 -1.28 1.46
N GLY A 114 -11.16 -1.17 2.75
CA GLY A 114 -9.82 -1.44 3.27
C GLY A 114 -9.73 -1.23 4.77
N GLU A 115 -8.61 -1.66 5.35
CA GLU A 115 -8.27 -1.46 6.75
C GLU A 115 -7.66 -0.07 6.91
N LEU A 116 -8.28 0.76 7.73
CA LEU A 116 -7.78 2.10 8.03
C LEU A 116 -6.74 2.02 9.15
N ALA A 117 -5.62 2.69 8.94
CA ALA A 117 -4.46 2.67 9.81
C ALA A 117 -3.94 4.09 10.03
N GLY A 118 -3.16 4.28 11.09
CA GLY A 118 -2.50 5.56 11.39
C GLY A 118 -3.28 6.47 12.32
N HIS A 119 -3.01 7.77 12.23
CA HIS A 119 -3.47 8.78 13.19
C HIS A 119 -4.13 9.97 12.49
N THR A 120 -4.69 10.88 13.27
CA THR A 120 -5.46 12.06 12.81
C THR A 120 -4.70 13.01 11.87
N ARG A 121 -3.36 12.89 11.79
CA ARG A 121 -2.48 13.69 10.91
C ARG A 121 -2.01 12.94 9.68
N GLY A 122 -2.29 11.64 9.57
CA GLY A 122 -1.81 10.82 8.46
C GLY A 122 -2.44 9.45 8.54
N TYR A 123 -3.51 9.24 7.78
CA TYR A 123 -4.12 7.91 7.65
C TYR A 123 -3.61 7.19 6.41
N ILE A 124 -3.62 5.87 6.49
CA ILE A 124 -3.46 4.97 5.35
C ILE A 124 -4.69 4.07 5.26
N LEU A 125 -5.19 3.88 4.04
CA LEU A 125 -6.10 2.78 3.73
C LEU A 125 -5.28 1.65 3.10
N ALA A 126 -5.11 0.57 3.85
CA ALA A 126 -4.39 -0.60 3.38
C ALA A 126 -5.34 -1.76 3.04
N SER A 127 -4.93 -2.64 2.14
CA SER A 127 -5.41 -4.04 2.22
C SER A 127 -4.42 -4.85 3.05
N ALA A 128 -4.89 -5.81 3.85
CA ALA A 128 -4.07 -6.65 4.73
C ALA A 128 -2.82 -7.25 4.05
N SER A 129 -2.86 -7.51 2.74
CA SER A 129 -1.73 -8.05 1.94
C SER A 129 -0.76 -7.00 1.38
N ALA A 130 -1.03 -5.70 1.55
CA ALA A 130 -0.26 -4.60 0.97
C ALA A 130 0.90 -4.14 1.87
N LEU A 131 0.79 -4.41 3.17
CA LEU A 131 1.79 -4.10 4.17
C LEU A 131 2.63 -5.35 4.42
N ASP A 132 3.42 -5.75 3.41
CA ASP A 132 4.44 -6.77 3.63
C ASP A 132 5.63 -6.09 4.33
N ASP A 133 6.01 -6.60 5.50
CA ASP A 133 7.02 -6.05 6.42
C ASP A 133 8.46 -6.08 5.85
N LYS A 134 8.59 -6.36 4.55
CA LYS A 134 9.86 -6.50 3.81
C LYS A 134 10.41 -5.17 3.30
N GLY A 135 9.79 -4.05 3.66
CA GLY A 135 10.30 -2.72 3.34
C GLY A 135 11.68 -2.51 3.90
N ALA A 136 12.71 -2.58 3.05
CA ALA A 136 14.06 -2.23 3.46
C ALA A 136 14.11 -0.76 3.86
N SER A 137 14.84 -0.45 4.94
CA SER A 137 15.17 0.94 5.27
C SER A 137 15.93 1.56 4.12
N GLN A 138 15.46 2.72 3.66
CA GLN A 138 16.05 3.48 2.59
C GLN A 138 16.03 4.96 2.93
N THR A 139 17.00 5.68 2.37
CA THR A 139 17.02 7.13 2.38
C THR A 139 16.41 7.65 1.09
N VAL A 140 15.33 8.41 1.20
CA VAL A 140 14.64 9.05 0.08
C VAL A 140 14.94 10.54 0.09
N GLU A 141 15.54 11.02 -1.00
CA GLU A 141 15.78 12.45 -1.21
C GLU A 141 14.70 13.08 -2.09
N GLY A 142 14.16 14.22 -1.66
CA GLY A 142 13.12 14.88 -2.44
C GLY A 142 12.61 16.20 -1.88
N THR A 143 11.44 16.59 -2.39
CA THR A 143 10.68 17.73 -1.91
C THR A 143 9.44 17.24 -1.16
N ILE A 144 9.27 17.67 0.09
CA ILE A 144 8.05 17.40 0.86
C ILE A 144 6.94 18.31 0.34
N VAL A 145 5.78 17.73 0.09
CA VAL A 145 4.58 18.42 -0.40
C VAL A 145 3.41 18.06 0.50
N CYS A 146 2.68 19.08 0.94
CA CYS A 146 1.44 18.93 1.69
C CYS A 146 0.31 18.65 0.70
N LEU A 147 -0.53 17.68 1.03
CA LEU A 147 -1.72 17.33 0.27
C LEU A 147 -2.93 17.78 1.06
N LEU A 148 -3.47 18.94 0.72
CA LEU A 148 -4.60 19.54 1.43
C LEU A 148 -5.91 19.03 0.84
N PRO A 149 -6.69 18.21 1.57
CA PRO A 149 -7.97 17.74 1.08
C PRO A 149 -9.03 18.85 1.11
N ASN A 150 -9.90 18.86 0.11
CA ASN A 150 -11.18 19.55 0.15
C ASN A 150 -12.27 18.50 0.39
N TYR A 151 -12.83 18.49 1.59
CA TYR A 151 -13.83 17.51 2.00
C TYR A 151 -15.21 17.74 1.36
N GLU A 152 -15.49 18.93 0.83
CA GLU A 152 -16.78 19.23 0.20
C GLU A 152 -16.89 18.60 -1.20
N ASP A 153 -15.83 18.69 -2.00
CA ASP A 153 -15.80 18.15 -3.37
C ASP A 153 -14.98 16.86 -3.52
N GLY A 154 -14.25 16.46 -2.48
CA GLY A 154 -13.44 15.25 -2.44
C GLY A 154 -12.10 15.37 -3.18
N THR A 155 -11.67 16.57 -3.52
CA THR A 155 -10.39 16.82 -4.20
C THR A 155 -9.24 16.97 -3.22
N VAL A 156 -8.02 16.97 -3.74
CA VAL A 156 -6.79 17.15 -2.96
C VAL A 156 -5.89 18.15 -3.68
N GLN A 157 -5.39 19.15 -2.98
CA GLN A 157 -4.48 20.15 -3.53
C GLN A 157 -3.04 19.90 -3.05
N PRO A 158 -2.10 19.59 -3.95
CA PRO A 158 -0.69 19.51 -3.61
C PRO A 158 -0.10 20.92 -3.48
N ILE A 159 0.50 21.24 -2.33
CA ILE A 159 1.14 22.51 -2.04
C ILE A 159 2.54 22.26 -1.46
N VAL A 160 3.56 22.85 -2.09
CA VAL A 160 4.89 22.94 -1.48
C VAL A 160 4.83 24.09 -0.48
N ALA A 161 4.50 23.77 0.78
CA ALA A 161 4.45 24.77 1.83
C ALA A 161 5.83 25.44 1.99
N THR A 162 5.86 26.76 2.02
CA THR A 162 7.09 27.54 2.29
C THR A 162 7.25 27.86 3.77
N SER A 163 6.33 27.37 4.60
CA SER A 163 6.24 27.54 6.05
C SER A 163 5.82 26.21 6.69
N PRO A 164 5.93 26.06 8.02
CA PRO A 164 5.32 24.94 8.72
C PRO A 164 3.85 24.75 8.34
N CYS A 165 3.42 23.49 8.24
CA CYS A 165 2.04 23.12 7.87
C CYS A 165 1.24 22.56 9.05
N GLY A 166 1.84 22.50 10.24
CA GLY A 166 1.22 21.96 11.46
C GLY A 166 -0.10 22.62 11.83
N GLU A 167 -0.26 23.91 11.53
CA GLU A 167 -1.45 24.70 11.84
C GLU A 167 -2.65 24.40 10.93
N HIS A 168 -2.43 23.75 9.78
CA HIS A 168 -3.53 23.30 8.93
C HIS A 168 -4.30 22.16 9.62
N GLY A 169 -5.58 22.01 9.22
CA GLY A 169 -6.38 20.84 9.58
C GLY A 169 -5.75 19.54 9.06
N GLN A 170 -6.45 18.42 9.23
CA GLN A 170 -5.98 17.13 8.73
C GLN A 170 -5.60 17.22 7.24
N HIS A 171 -4.38 16.82 6.92
CA HIS A 171 -3.83 16.75 5.56
C HIS A 171 -2.82 15.61 5.47
N LEU A 172 -2.43 15.24 4.25
CA LEU A 172 -1.40 14.22 4.02
C LEU A 172 -0.11 14.86 3.58
N HIS A 173 0.95 14.07 3.57
CA HIS A 173 2.26 14.49 3.07
C HIS A 173 2.77 13.49 2.05
N VAL A 174 3.47 14.01 1.04
CA VAL A 174 4.25 13.18 0.13
C VAL A 174 5.67 13.71 0.03
N VAL A 175 6.62 12.85 -0.28
CA VAL A 175 7.93 13.25 -0.81
C VAL A 175 7.98 12.94 -2.31
N ARG A 176 8.31 13.96 -3.09
CA ARG A 176 8.56 13.86 -4.52
C ARG A 176 10.06 13.85 -4.78
N THR A 177 10.58 12.79 -5.37
CA THR A 177 11.99 12.68 -5.74
C THR A 177 12.31 13.48 -7.02
N LYS A 178 13.61 13.65 -7.29
CA LYS A 178 14.09 14.23 -8.56
C LYS A 178 13.71 13.39 -9.78
N SER A 179 13.59 12.07 -9.63
CA SER A 179 13.14 11.16 -10.71
C SER A 179 11.64 11.21 -10.97
N GLY A 180 10.88 11.98 -10.17
CA GLY A 180 9.42 12.08 -10.30
C GLY A 180 8.65 11.00 -9.54
N GLN A 181 9.33 10.14 -8.78
CA GLN A 181 8.66 9.20 -7.89
C GLN A 181 8.01 9.94 -6.73
N VAL A 182 6.79 9.53 -6.39
CA VAL A 182 6.01 10.07 -5.27
C VAL A 182 5.84 8.97 -4.23
N TYR A 183 6.09 9.31 -2.97
CA TYR A 183 5.86 8.46 -1.81
C TYR A 183 4.96 9.20 -0.83
N ALA A 184 3.88 8.57 -0.38
CA ALA A 184 3.14 9.07 0.78
C ALA A 184 4.02 8.96 2.03
N LEU A 185 4.08 10.01 2.84
CA LEU A 185 4.77 9.98 4.11
C LEU A 185 3.78 9.53 5.19
N HIS A 186 4.22 8.58 6.00
CA HIS A 186 3.50 8.10 7.16
C HIS A 186 4.49 7.78 8.28
N GLY A 187 4.04 7.64 9.51
CA GLY A 187 4.92 7.40 10.65
C GLY A 187 4.18 7.54 11.97
N THR A 188 4.95 7.70 13.05
CA THR A 188 4.36 8.07 14.34
C THR A 188 3.79 9.48 14.29
N GLU A 189 2.80 9.78 15.15
CA GLU A 189 2.22 11.12 15.22
C GLU A 189 3.28 12.21 15.48
N ASP A 190 4.26 11.90 16.35
CA ASP A 190 5.35 12.82 16.67
C ASP A 190 6.29 13.04 15.48
N ALA A 191 6.64 11.99 14.73
CA ALA A 191 7.46 12.12 13.53
C ALA A 191 6.77 12.99 12.47
N ILE A 192 5.46 12.80 12.26
CA ILE A 192 4.67 13.63 11.35
C ILE A 192 4.59 15.08 11.86
N LYS A 193 4.38 15.32 13.15
CA LYS A 193 4.40 16.69 13.71
C LYS A 193 5.74 17.39 13.54
N GLN A 194 6.85 16.66 13.67
CA GLN A 194 8.19 17.20 13.43
C GLN A 194 8.38 17.57 11.95
N LEU A 195 7.93 16.71 11.03
CA LEU A 195 7.88 17.01 9.59
C LEU A 195 7.02 18.23 9.28
N GLU A 196 5.92 18.41 10.00
CA GLU A 196 5.02 19.55 9.83
C GLU A 196 5.61 20.86 10.36
N ALA A 197 6.46 20.79 11.39
CA ALA A 197 7.11 21.93 12.02
C ALA A 197 8.29 22.48 11.21
N THR A 198 8.87 21.70 10.30
CA THR A 198 10.00 22.18 9.49
C THR A 198 9.56 23.12 8.36
N SER A 199 10.35 24.16 8.11
CA SER A 199 10.27 25.01 6.91
C SER A 199 11.11 24.46 5.76
N ASP A 200 12.07 23.58 6.04
CA ASP A 200 12.95 23.00 5.03
C ASP A 200 12.22 21.86 4.32
N ARG A 201 11.70 22.17 3.14
CA ARG A 201 10.91 21.22 2.34
C ARG A 201 11.62 20.72 1.09
N LYS A 202 12.69 21.37 0.64
CA LYS A 202 13.37 21.07 -0.62
C LYS A 202 14.69 20.33 -0.38
N ASN A 203 14.96 19.30 -1.18
CA ASN A 203 16.13 18.44 -1.08
C ASN A 203 16.32 17.86 0.34
N VAL A 204 15.20 17.52 0.99
CA VAL A 204 15.24 16.82 2.27
C VAL A 204 15.71 15.40 2.04
N SER A 205 16.38 14.84 3.05
CA SER A 205 16.79 13.44 3.08
C SER A 205 16.02 12.76 4.21
N LEU A 206 15.12 11.85 3.84
CA LEU A 206 14.24 11.16 4.78
C LEU A 206 14.62 9.69 4.85
N GLU A 207 14.99 9.23 6.03
CA GLU A 207 15.20 7.81 6.30
C GLU A 207 13.87 7.17 6.72
N GLY A 208 13.54 6.02 6.13
CA GLY A 208 12.33 5.30 6.49
C GLY A 208 12.24 3.95 5.80
N LYS A 209 11.19 3.19 6.13
CA LYS A 209 10.88 1.93 5.45
C LYS A 209 9.94 2.21 4.29
N ILE A 210 10.31 1.71 3.10
CA ILE A 210 9.43 1.79 1.94
C ILE A 210 8.45 0.62 1.96
N LEU A 211 7.16 0.92 2.04
CA LEU A 211 6.05 -0.03 2.05
C LEU A 211 5.21 0.11 0.77
N GLY A 212 4.52 -0.96 0.39
CA GLY A 212 3.64 -0.98 -0.77
C GLY A 212 4.37 -1.18 -2.09
N GLU A 213 3.91 -0.51 -3.14
CA GLU A 213 4.34 -0.71 -4.52
C GLU A 213 4.02 0.50 -5.41
N GLN A 214 4.42 0.47 -6.69
CA GLN A 214 4.25 1.58 -7.64
C GLN A 214 2.78 2.03 -7.75
N GLY A 215 2.52 3.31 -7.48
CA GLY A 215 1.16 3.88 -7.40
C GLY A 215 0.60 3.98 -5.97
N ALA A 216 1.26 3.33 -5.01
CA ALA A 216 0.80 3.11 -3.64
C ALA A 216 1.96 3.06 -2.62
N TRP A 217 3.10 3.69 -2.96
CA TRP A 217 4.28 3.70 -2.10
C TRP A 217 4.07 4.57 -0.86
N VAL A 218 4.43 4.03 0.30
CA VAL A 218 4.55 4.77 1.55
C VAL A 218 5.99 4.73 2.03
N LEU A 219 6.52 5.86 2.45
CA LEU A 219 7.74 5.96 3.25
C LEU A 219 7.33 6.12 4.71
N TYR A 220 7.53 5.08 5.50
CA TYR A 220 7.28 5.08 6.94
C TYR A 220 8.49 5.69 7.67
N VAL A 221 8.32 6.89 8.24
CA VAL A 221 9.34 7.62 9.00
C VAL A 221 9.17 7.38 10.51
N ASN A 222 10.28 7.39 11.25
CA ASN A 222 10.32 7.22 12.70
C ASN A 222 10.87 8.46 13.40
#